data_AF-A0A2P5VPN8-F1
#
_entry.id   AF-A0A2P5VPN8-F1
#
_cell.length_a   1.000
_cell.length_b   1.000
_cell.length_c   1.000
_cell.angle_alpha   90.00
_cell.angle_beta   90.00
_cell.angle_gamma   90.00
#
_symmetry.space_group_name_H-M   'P 1'
#
loop_
_entity.id
_entity.type
_entity.pdbx_description
1 polymer ?
#
loop_
_entity_poly.entity_id
_entity_poly.type
_entity_poly.pdbx_seq_one_letter_code
_entity_poly.pdbx_strand_id
1 'polypeptide(L)'
;MGELWHACAGPLISLPKRGSGVVYFPQGHLEQVSDFSGVAPAHDLPPHVFCRVVDVKLHAEGATDEVYAQVSLVPENEKLKEGNIEVDGEEDAEADIKSTTPHMFCKTLTASDTSTHGGFSVPRRAAEDCFPPLDYNQQRPSQELVAKDLHGLEWRFRHIYRGQPRRHLLTTGWSAFVNKKKLVSGDAVLFLRGENGELRLGIRRAAHIKNGTSFHSLCTQPLNRSNFADVVHAISMKSVFSIYYNPRYVAAPIRCFTANIMGFLLEIL
;
A
#
# COMPACT_ATOMS: atom_id res chain seq x y z
N MET A 1 -0.82 -5.21 10.82
CA MET A 1 -0.28 -5.00 9.46
C MET A 1 -1.21 -4.14 8.60
N GLY A 2 -2.53 -4.41 8.58
CA GLY A 2 -3.50 -3.76 7.69
C GLY A 2 -3.45 -2.22 7.65
N GLU A 3 -3.55 -1.54 8.78
CA GLU A 3 -3.56 -0.06 8.80
C GLU A 3 -2.27 0.55 8.27
N LEU A 4 -1.11 0.03 8.70
CA LEU A 4 0.20 0.50 8.22
C LEU A 4 0.35 0.25 6.72
N TRP A 5 -0.14 -0.89 6.23
CA TRP A 5 -0.12 -1.20 4.80
C TRP A 5 -0.95 -0.19 4.00
N HIS A 6 -2.18 0.12 4.44
CA HIS A 6 -3.03 1.13 3.78
C HIS A 6 -2.40 2.53 3.88
N ALA A 7 -1.82 2.86 5.03
CA ALA A 7 -1.04 4.07 5.19
C ALA A 7 0.18 4.08 4.25
N CYS A 8 0.83 2.98 3.91
CA CYS A 8 1.88 2.98 2.89
C CYS A 8 1.30 3.04 1.46
N ALA A 9 0.15 2.41 1.20
CA ALA A 9 -0.48 2.34 -0.12
C ALA A 9 -0.90 3.72 -0.64
N GLY A 10 -1.51 4.56 0.20
CA GLY A 10 -2.04 5.86 -0.20
C GLY A 10 -3.45 6.10 0.33
N PRO A 11 -3.87 7.37 0.50
CA PRO A 11 -5.19 7.70 1.05
C PRO A 11 -6.36 7.36 0.09
N LEU A 12 -6.08 7.11 -1.19
CA LEU A 12 -7.10 6.86 -2.22
C LEU A 12 -7.29 5.37 -2.54
N ILE A 13 -6.65 4.48 -1.77
CA ILE A 13 -6.63 3.05 -2.07
C ILE A 13 -7.68 2.34 -1.22
N SER A 14 -8.60 1.66 -1.90
CA SER A 14 -9.51 0.69 -1.29
C SER A 14 -9.34 -0.66 -1.97
N LEU A 15 -9.32 -1.73 -1.17
CA LEU A 15 -9.26 -3.11 -1.67
C LEU A 15 -10.66 -3.74 -1.58
N PRO A 16 -11.00 -4.66 -2.49
CA PRO A 16 -12.29 -5.33 -2.43
C PRO A 16 -12.37 -6.21 -1.18
N LYS A 17 -13.58 -6.37 -0.62
CA LYS A 17 -13.81 -7.20 0.57
C LYS A 17 -13.86 -8.68 0.16
N ARG A 18 -13.38 -9.57 1.04
CA ARG A 18 -13.59 -11.02 0.87
C ARG A 18 -15.09 -11.31 0.73
N GLY A 19 -15.45 -12.17 -0.21
CA GLY A 19 -16.83 -12.51 -0.53
C GLY A 19 -17.54 -11.53 -1.48
N SER A 20 -17.00 -10.33 -1.73
CA SER A 20 -17.66 -9.39 -2.63
C SER A 20 -17.54 -9.84 -4.09
N GLY A 21 -18.56 -9.55 -4.89
CA GLY A 21 -18.48 -9.67 -6.34
C GLY A 21 -17.57 -8.58 -6.91
N VAL A 22 -16.75 -8.93 -7.90
CA VAL A 22 -15.90 -8.01 -8.65
C VAL A 22 -15.95 -8.35 -10.15
N VAL A 23 -15.57 -7.40 -10.99
CA VAL A 23 -15.37 -7.61 -12.43
C VAL A 23 -13.89 -7.53 -12.73
N TYR A 24 -13.30 -8.63 -13.22
CA TYR A 24 -11.91 -8.72 -13.63
C TYR A 24 -11.78 -8.45 -15.14
N PHE A 25 -10.83 -7.59 -15.53
CA PHE A 25 -10.56 -7.24 -16.93
C PHE A 25 -9.22 -7.82 -17.37
N PRO A 26 -9.19 -8.94 -18.13
CA PRO A 26 -7.95 -9.59 -18.53
C PRO A 26 -6.99 -8.67 -19.29
N GLN A 27 -7.53 -7.77 -20.11
CA GLN A 27 -6.73 -6.82 -20.89
C GLN A 27 -5.87 -5.90 -20.02
N GLY A 28 -6.42 -5.40 -18.90
CA GLY A 28 -5.67 -4.53 -17.98
C GLY A 28 -4.56 -5.27 -17.23
N HIS A 29 -4.69 -6.58 -17.03
CA HIS A 29 -3.62 -7.40 -16.47
C HIS A 29 -2.51 -7.63 -17.50
N LEU A 30 -2.86 -7.85 -18.78
CA LEU A 30 -1.89 -8.06 -19.85
C LEU A 30 -0.97 -6.83 -20.04
N GLU A 31 -1.50 -5.61 -19.91
CA GLU A 31 -0.73 -4.35 -19.99
C GLU A 31 0.37 -4.23 -18.92
N GLN A 32 0.23 -4.94 -17.79
CA GLN A 32 1.25 -4.96 -16.73
C GLN A 32 2.34 -6.01 -16.94
N VAL A 33 2.10 -7.02 -17.78
CA VAL A 33 3.05 -8.11 -18.06
C VAL A 33 3.84 -7.76 -19.33
N SER A 34 4.93 -7.01 -19.18
CA SER A 34 5.69 -6.42 -20.29
C SER A 34 6.42 -7.41 -21.22
N ASP A 35 6.36 -8.71 -20.97
CA ASP A 35 7.14 -9.75 -21.68
C ASP A 35 6.28 -10.86 -22.29
N PHE A 36 5.19 -10.51 -22.99
CA PHE A 36 4.47 -11.50 -23.82
C PHE A 36 5.02 -11.50 -25.26
N SER A 37 6.26 -11.96 -25.43
CA SER A 37 6.81 -12.27 -26.75
C SER A 37 6.40 -13.69 -27.17
N GLY A 38 5.19 -13.79 -27.71
CA GLY A 38 4.80 -14.92 -28.54
C GLY A 38 3.68 -15.80 -28.00
N VAL A 39 2.78 -16.09 -28.93
CA VAL A 39 1.73 -17.12 -28.93
C VAL A 39 0.38 -16.70 -28.34
N ALA A 40 -0.61 -16.74 -29.24
CA ALA A 40 -2.04 -16.56 -29.04
C ALA A 40 -2.63 -17.51 -27.99
N PRO A 41 -3.22 -16.96 -26.91
CA PRO A 41 -4.61 -17.33 -26.59
C PRO A 41 -5.47 -16.14 -26.13
N ALA A 42 -4.97 -14.90 -26.17
CA ALA A 42 -5.71 -13.71 -25.71
C ALA A 42 -7.01 -13.44 -26.49
N HIS A 43 -7.19 -14.05 -27.67
CA HIS A 43 -8.35 -13.85 -28.53
C HIS A 43 -9.63 -14.55 -28.04
N ASP A 44 -9.54 -15.52 -27.11
CA ASP A 44 -10.69 -16.30 -26.63
C ASP A 44 -11.16 -15.90 -25.22
N LEU A 45 -10.53 -14.91 -24.59
CA LEU A 45 -10.96 -14.42 -23.28
C LEU A 45 -12.09 -13.38 -23.43
N PRO A 46 -13.13 -13.45 -22.58
CA PRO A 46 -14.13 -12.40 -22.54
C PRO A 46 -13.47 -11.08 -22.07
N PRO A 47 -13.97 -9.92 -22.53
CA PRO A 47 -13.41 -8.61 -22.17
C PRO A 47 -13.50 -8.33 -20.66
N HIS A 48 -14.44 -8.99 -19.99
CA HIS A 48 -14.63 -8.97 -18.55
C HIS A 48 -15.04 -10.35 -18.02
N VAL A 49 -14.67 -10.64 -16.78
CA VAL A 49 -15.05 -11.86 -16.06
C VAL A 49 -15.64 -11.45 -14.72
N PHE A 50 -16.88 -11.87 -14.43
CA PHE A 50 -17.44 -11.74 -13.11
C PHE A 50 -16.76 -12.73 -12.17
N CYS A 51 -16.27 -12.25 -11.04
CA CYS A 51 -15.58 -13.06 -10.05
C CYS A 51 -16.12 -12.78 -8.64
N ARG A 52 -15.94 -13.75 -7.75
CA ARG A 52 -16.02 -13.52 -6.30
C ARG A 52 -14.62 -13.41 -5.71
N VAL A 53 -14.43 -12.51 -4.77
CA VAL A 53 -13.17 -12.41 -4.02
C VAL A 53 -13.10 -13.55 -2.99
N VAL A 54 -12.14 -14.43 -3.17
CA VAL A 54 -11.88 -15.56 -2.26
C VAL A 54 -11.05 -15.12 -1.07
N ASP A 55 -10.02 -14.29 -1.32
CA ASP A 55 -9.09 -13.82 -0.29
C ASP A 55 -8.35 -12.55 -0.74
N VAL A 56 -7.87 -11.75 0.22
CA VAL A 56 -7.01 -10.59 -0.01
C VAL A 56 -5.85 -10.63 0.99
N LYS A 57 -4.64 -10.83 0.47
CA LYS A 57 -3.41 -10.84 1.27
C LYS A 57 -2.60 -9.59 1.04
N LEU A 58 -2.19 -8.94 2.12
CA LEU A 58 -1.38 -7.73 2.08
C LEU A 58 0.09 -8.09 2.22
N HIS A 59 0.93 -7.51 1.36
CA HIS A 59 2.36 -7.78 1.33
C HIS A 59 3.18 -6.51 1.23
N ALA A 60 4.42 -6.61 1.68
CA ALA A 60 5.46 -5.60 1.49
C ALA A 60 6.73 -6.28 0.98
N GLU A 61 7.36 -5.70 -0.04
CA GLU A 61 8.59 -6.23 -0.63
C GLU A 61 9.79 -5.96 0.28
N GLY A 62 10.59 -7.00 0.57
CA GLY A 62 11.60 -6.95 1.63
C GLY A 62 12.76 -5.98 1.36
N ALA A 63 13.07 -5.73 0.08
CA ALA A 63 14.18 -4.86 -0.30
C ALA A 63 13.78 -3.39 -0.48
N THR A 64 12.54 -3.12 -0.88
CA THR A 64 12.08 -1.79 -1.29
C THR A 64 11.05 -1.16 -0.35
N ASP A 65 10.45 -1.97 0.52
CA ASP A 65 9.26 -1.66 1.34
C ASP A 65 8.03 -1.31 0.49
N GLU A 66 8.01 -1.67 -0.79
CA GLU A 66 6.86 -1.46 -1.65
C GLU A 66 5.71 -2.38 -1.27
N VAL A 67 4.53 -1.79 -1.10
CA VAL A 67 3.32 -2.51 -0.74
C VAL A 67 2.57 -3.00 -1.97
N TYR A 68 2.04 -4.21 -1.91
CA TYR A 68 1.13 -4.79 -2.90
C TYR A 68 0.14 -5.74 -2.24
N ALA A 69 -0.97 -6.01 -2.91
CA ALA A 69 -2.00 -6.92 -2.46
C ALA A 69 -2.12 -8.09 -3.44
N GLN A 70 -2.20 -9.31 -2.92
CA GLN A 70 -2.59 -10.49 -3.68
C GLN A 70 -4.11 -10.67 -3.49
N VAL A 71 -4.85 -10.62 -4.58
CA VAL A 71 -6.31 -10.82 -4.58
C VAL A 71 -6.60 -12.15 -5.26
N SER A 72 -7.19 -13.08 -4.53
CA SER A 72 -7.61 -14.37 -5.05
C SER A 72 -9.07 -14.29 -5.51
N LEU A 73 -9.33 -14.72 -6.73
CA LEU A 73 -10.61 -14.60 -7.43
C LEU A 73 -11.07 -15.97 -7.89
N VAL A 74 -12.38 -16.18 -7.93
CA VAL A 74 -13.01 -17.34 -8.59
C VAL A 74 -14.05 -16.83 -9.60
N PRO A 75 -14.03 -17.30 -10.87
CA PRO A 75 -15.04 -16.92 -11.86
C PRO A 75 -16.46 -17.35 -11.44
N GLU A 76 -17.44 -16.50 -11.73
CA GLU A 76 -18.86 -16.75 -11.52
C GLU A 76 -19.64 -16.66 -12.84
N ASN A 77 -20.74 -17.40 -12.94
CA ASN A 77 -21.68 -17.23 -14.05
C ASN A 77 -22.56 -15.99 -13.80
N GLU A 78 -22.67 -15.10 -14.79
CA GLU A 78 -23.56 -13.91 -14.77
C GLU A 78 -25.00 -14.27 -14.37
N LYS A 79 -25.51 -15.41 -14.85
CA LYS A 79 -26.91 -15.84 -14.69
C LYS A 79 -27.32 -16.26 -13.27
N LEU A 80 -26.36 -16.46 -12.35
CA LEU A 80 -26.69 -16.83 -10.96
C LEU A 80 -27.12 -15.63 -10.10
N LYS A 81 -27.04 -14.40 -10.62
CA LYS A 81 -27.49 -13.18 -9.92
C LYS A 81 -28.93 -12.77 -10.22
N GLU A 82 -29.53 -13.27 -11.30
CA GLU A 82 -30.94 -12.96 -11.63
C GLU A 82 -31.95 -13.75 -10.75
N GLY A 83 -31.49 -14.73 -9.97
CA GLY A 83 -32.36 -15.60 -9.15
C GLY A 83 -32.36 -15.37 -7.64
N ASN A 84 -31.37 -14.66 -7.08
CA ASN A 84 -31.27 -14.38 -5.64
C ASN A 84 -31.01 -12.89 -5.41
N ILE A 85 -32.01 -12.05 -5.72
CA ILE A 85 -32.17 -10.78 -5.03
C ILE A 85 -32.96 -11.10 -3.75
N GLU A 86 -32.32 -11.79 -2.81
CA GLU A 86 -32.71 -11.66 -1.42
C GLU A 86 -32.10 -10.33 -0.97
N VAL A 87 -32.94 -9.29 -1.01
CA VAL A 87 -32.72 -8.07 -0.24
C VAL A 87 -32.87 -8.48 1.22
N ASP A 88 -31.86 -9.13 1.78
CA ASP A 88 -31.75 -9.22 3.23
C ASP A 88 -31.04 -7.95 3.69
N GLY A 89 -31.86 -6.99 4.08
CA GLY A 89 -31.45 -5.80 4.77
C GLY A 89 -30.99 -6.17 6.16
N GLU A 90 -29.74 -6.59 6.27
CA GLU A 90 -28.97 -6.34 7.48
C GLU A 90 -28.11 -5.11 7.19
N GLU A 91 -28.67 -3.95 7.59
CA GLU A 91 -27.87 -2.77 7.90
C GLU A 91 -26.89 -3.16 9.01
N ASP A 92 -25.78 -3.80 8.65
CA ASP A 92 -24.61 -3.83 9.51
C ASP A 92 -24.03 -2.42 9.49
N ALA A 93 -24.58 -1.63 10.41
CA ALA A 93 -24.11 -0.34 10.83
C ALA A 93 -22.73 -0.48 11.50
N GLU A 94 -21.69 -0.86 10.76
CA GLU A 94 -20.31 -0.73 11.21
C GLU A 94 -19.42 -0.16 10.11
N ALA A 95 -19.30 1.16 10.23
CA ALA A 95 -18.17 1.97 9.84
C ALA A 95 -17.69 1.82 8.37
N ASP A 96 -18.15 2.77 7.55
CA ASP A 96 -17.21 3.67 6.87
C ASP A 96 -15.84 3.61 7.57
N ILE A 97 -14.85 2.92 6.98
CA ILE A 97 -13.49 2.88 7.50
C ILE A 97 -12.90 4.29 7.26
N LYS A 98 -13.44 5.27 7.98
CA LYS A 98 -12.68 6.42 8.46
C LYS A 98 -11.54 5.82 9.24
N SER A 99 -10.43 5.59 8.56
CA SER A 99 -9.09 5.31 9.09
C SER A 99 -9.03 5.64 10.59
N THR A 100 -9.29 4.66 11.44
CA THR A 100 -9.32 4.71 12.91
C THR A 100 -7.91 4.73 13.48
N THR A 101 -6.94 5.24 12.73
CA THR A 101 -5.61 5.55 13.23
C THR A 101 -5.56 7.04 13.54
N PRO A 102 -6.09 7.48 14.70
CA PRO A 102 -6.15 8.89 15.05
C PRO A 102 -4.77 9.54 15.14
N HIS A 103 -3.74 8.73 15.40
CA HIS A 103 -2.37 9.18 15.65
C HIS A 103 -1.43 8.73 14.53
N MET A 104 -1.48 9.42 13.40
CA MET A 104 -0.60 9.18 12.26
C MET A 104 -0.07 10.49 11.69
N PHE A 105 1.19 10.47 11.25
CA PHE A 105 1.68 11.46 10.32
C PHE A 105 2.49 10.85 9.19
N CYS A 106 2.44 11.50 8.03
CA CYS A 106 3.28 11.23 6.88
C CYS A 106 4.11 12.48 6.60
N LYS A 107 5.43 12.34 6.49
CA LYS A 107 6.32 13.44 6.13
C LYS A 107 7.22 13.04 4.98
N THR A 108 7.18 13.86 3.92
CA THR A 108 8.17 13.85 2.85
C THR A 108 9.53 14.30 3.40
N LEU A 109 10.55 13.50 3.15
CA LEU A 109 11.92 13.74 3.56
C LEU A 109 12.52 14.88 2.75
N THR A 110 13.13 15.83 3.45
CA THR A 110 13.94 16.88 2.82
C THR A 110 15.40 16.42 2.71
N ALA A 111 16.20 17.16 1.93
CA ALA A 111 17.64 16.89 1.81
C ALA A 111 18.37 16.89 3.17
N SER A 112 17.94 17.72 4.13
CA SER A 112 18.52 17.73 5.47
C SER A 112 18.19 16.46 6.25
N ASP A 113 16.98 15.91 6.08
CA ASP A 113 16.57 14.68 6.74
C ASP A 113 17.40 13.49 6.24
N THR A 114 17.80 13.45 4.96
CA THR A 114 18.59 12.34 4.40
C THR A 114 20.11 12.56 4.45
N SER A 115 20.57 13.63 5.09
CA SER A 115 22.00 13.93 5.20
C SER A 115 22.68 13.09 6.30
N THR A 116 23.95 12.70 6.09
CA THR A 116 24.69 11.79 6.99
C THR A 116 24.80 12.27 8.44
N HIS A 117 24.87 13.58 8.63
CA HIS A 117 24.99 14.23 9.95
C HIS A 117 23.67 14.88 10.42
N GLY A 118 22.63 14.81 9.58
CA GLY A 118 21.32 15.36 9.88
C GLY A 118 20.49 14.43 10.76
N GLY A 119 19.50 15.02 11.42
CA GLY A 119 18.40 14.28 12.04
C GLY A 119 17.11 14.49 11.26
N PHE A 120 16.10 13.71 11.60
CA PHE A 120 14.76 13.90 11.06
C PHE A 120 14.02 15.01 11.82
N SER A 121 13.56 16.04 11.12
CA SER A 121 12.76 17.10 11.74
C SER A 121 11.29 16.72 11.83
N VAL A 122 10.76 16.49 13.02
CA VAL A 122 9.36 16.07 13.20
C VAL A 122 8.48 17.32 13.29
N PRO A 123 7.38 17.43 12.51
CA PRO A 123 6.42 18.53 12.69
C PRO A 123 5.87 18.53 14.11
N ARG A 124 5.73 19.71 14.72
CA ARG A 124 5.35 19.82 16.14
C ARG A 124 4.04 19.08 16.46
N ARG A 125 2.98 19.37 15.69
CA ARG A 125 1.66 18.71 15.86
C ARG A 125 1.77 17.19 15.75
N ALA A 126 2.56 16.71 14.80
CA ALA A 126 2.78 15.28 14.60
C ALA A 126 3.54 14.62 15.77
N ALA A 127 4.52 15.30 16.37
CA ALA A 127 5.23 14.78 17.53
C ALA A 127 4.35 14.74 18.78
N GLU A 128 3.57 15.80 19.03
CA GLU A 128 2.66 15.91 20.17
C GLU A 128 1.48 14.93 20.07
N ASP A 129 1.05 14.59 18.86
CA ASP A 129 -0.05 13.64 18.59
C ASP A 129 0.43 12.17 18.55
N CYS A 130 1.50 11.89 17.79
CA CYS A 130 1.87 10.51 17.47
C CYS A 130 2.87 9.88 18.45
N PHE A 131 3.68 10.65 19.17
CA PHE A 131 4.70 10.09 20.07
C PHE A 131 4.26 10.14 21.53
N PRO A 132 4.82 9.28 22.40
CA PRO A 132 4.64 9.44 23.84
C PRO A 132 5.11 10.85 24.28
N PRO A 133 4.46 11.47 25.28
CA PRO A 133 4.81 12.81 25.72
C PRO A 133 6.23 12.84 26.30
N LEU A 134 6.97 13.91 26.01
CA LEU A 134 8.26 14.18 26.65
C LEU A 134 8.07 14.79 28.03
N ASP A 135 9.01 14.52 28.93
CA ASP A 135 9.16 15.30 30.16
C ASP A 135 9.89 16.62 29.86
N TYR A 136 9.11 17.70 29.75
CA TYR A 136 9.63 19.04 29.44
C TYR A 136 10.34 19.74 30.60
N ASN A 137 10.29 19.18 31.82
CA ASN A 137 11.00 19.73 32.98
C ASN A 137 12.50 19.43 32.92
N GLN A 138 12.91 18.47 32.10
CA GLN A 138 14.31 18.15 31.87
C GLN A 138 15.03 19.28 31.12
N GLN A 139 16.29 19.52 31.45
CA GLN A 139 17.14 20.48 30.72
C GLN A 139 17.21 20.16 29.22
N ARG A 140 17.16 18.85 28.88
CA ARG A 140 17.17 18.33 27.51
C ARG A 140 16.11 17.23 27.38
N PRO A 141 14.83 17.58 27.13
CA PRO A 141 13.75 16.61 27.01
C PRO A 141 14.05 15.63 25.87
N SER A 142 14.20 14.34 26.20
CA SER A 142 14.41 13.28 25.21
C SER A 142 13.90 11.94 25.69
N GLN A 143 13.61 11.05 24.74
CA GLN A 143 13.17 9.67 24.98
C GLN A 143 13.68 8.76 23.86
N GLU A 144 13.65 7.44 24.09
CA GLU A 144 13.83 6.45 23.03
C GLU A 144 12.46 6.05 22.48
N LEU A 145 12.32 6.04 21.15
CA LEU A 145 11.18 5.51 20.44
C LEU A 145 11.57 4.18 19.82
N VAL A 146 10.70 3.17 19.95
CA VAL A 146 10.84 1.88 19.26
C VAL A 146 9.64 1.75 18.34
N ALA A 147 9.88 1.66 17.03
CA ALA A 147 8.85 1.52 16.01
C ALA A 147 9.07 0.28 15.15
N LYS A 148 7.99 -0.49 14.88
CA LYS A 148 8.05 -1.68 14.02
C LYS A 148 7.68 -1.36 12.59
N ASP A 149 8.47 -1.81 11.63
CA ASP A 149 8.14 -1.65 10.20
C ASP A 149 7.16 -2.71 9.67
N LEU A 150 6.84 -2.65 8.38
CA LEU A 150 5.94 -3.60 7.71
C LEU A 150 6.42 -5.06 7.77
N HIS A 151 7.70 -5.28 8.04
CA HIS A 151 8.32 -6.60 8.14
C HIS A 151 8.50 -7.05 9.59
N GLY A 152 7.99 -6.27 10.56
CA GLY A 152 8.12 -6.54 11.98
C GLY A 152 9.51 -6.20 12.56
N LEU A 153 10.40 -5.57 11.78
CA LEU A 153 11.71 -5.16 12.29
C LEU A 153 11.56 -3.93 13.19
N GLU A 154 12.18 -3.99 14.36
CA GLU A 154 12.22 -2.87 15.30
C GLU A 154 13.30 -1.85 14.95
N TRP A 155 12.92 -0.59 14.95
CA TRP A 155 13.77 0.56 14.73
C TRP A 155 13.77 1.46 15.97
N ARG A 156 14.97 1.73 16.49
CA ARG A 156 15.16 2.57 17.68
C ARG A 156 15.61 3.96 17.28
N PHE A 157 14.94 4.99 17.79
CA PHE A 157 15.25 6.38 17.52
C PHE A 157 15.34 7.18 18.81
N ARG A 158 16.35 8.04 18.92
CA ARG A 158 16.35 9.07 19.97
C ARG A 158 15.50 10.25 19.54
N HIS A 159 14.35 10.43 20.17
CA HIS A 159 13.52 11.62 20.04
C HIS A 159 13.95 12.69 21.04
N ILE A 160 14.23 13.90 20.57
CA ILE A 160 14.70 15.01 21.39
C ILE A 160 14.03 16.34 21.00
N TYR A 161 13.68 17.16 21.99
CA TYR A 161 13.19 18.51 21.79
C TYR A 161 14.29 19.53 22.11
N ARG A 162 14.89 20.14 21.07
CA ARG A 162 16.07 21.02 21.22
C ARG A 162 16.18 22.07 20.11
N GLY A 163 17.20 22.93 20.20
CA GLY A 163 17.50 23.96 19.19
C GLY A 163 16.87 25.32 19.51
N GLN A 164 17.14 26.31 18.66
CA GLN A 164 16.58 27.66 18.73
C GLN A 164 16.10 28.10 17.34
N PRO A 165 14.78 28.25 17.12
CA PRO A 165 13.69 27.85 18.01
C PRO A 165 13.69 26.34 18.28
N ARG A 166 13.11 25.91 19.40
CA ARG A 166 13.07 24.48 19.77
C ARG A 166 12.21 23.68 18.78
N ARG A 167 12.70 22.50 18.38
CA ARG A 167 12.06 21.60 17.42
C ARG A 167 12.18 20.15 17.90
N HIS A 168 11.23 19.32 17.47
CA HIS A 168 11.28 17.87 17.67
C HIS A 168 12.18 17.25 16.60
N LEU A 169 13.13 16.42 17.02
CA LEU A 169 14.10 15.76 16.15
C LEU A 169 14.20 14.27 16.49
N LEU A 170 14.33 13.42 15.48
CA LEU A 170 14.93 12.09 15.65
C LEU A 170 16.40 12.17 15.28
N THR A 171 17.28 11.77 16.20
CA THR A 171 18.73 11.87 16.03
C THR A 171 19.37 10.49 15.92
N THR A 172 19.85 9.91 17.03
CA THR A 172 20.46 8.58 17.05
C THR A 172 19.49 7.55 16.47
N GLY A 173 20.00 6.66 15.60
CA GLY A 173 19.23 5.65 14.89
C GLY A 173 18.67 6.09 13.54
N TRP A 174 18.45 7.39 13.32
CA TRP A 174 17.86 7.91 12.10
C TRP A 174 18.72 7.69 10.86
N SER A 175 20.01 8.06 10.90
CA SER A 175 20.92 7.87 9.75
C SER A 175 21.10 6.40 9.38
N ALA A 176 21.13 5.51 10.37
CA ALA A 176 21.18 4.06 10.14
C ALA A 176 19.91 3.55 9.44
N PHE A 177 18.74 4.05 9.82
CA PHE A 177 17.47 3.76 9.13
C PHE A 177 17.48 4.25 7.68
N VAL A 178 17.84 5.52 7.44
CA VAL A 178 17.97 6.10 6.10
C VAL A 178 18.90 5.27 5.22
N ASN A 179 20.08 4.89 5.72
CA ASN A 179 21.06 4.12 4.97
C ASN A 179 20.58 2.70 4.66
N LYS A 180 20.08 1.99 5.66
CA LYS A 180 19.62 0.59 5.50
C LYS A 180 18.41 0.51 4.58
N LYS A 181 17.48 1.46 4.69
CA LYS A 181 16.31 1.57 3.82
C LYS A 181 16.60 2.34 2.53
N LYS A 182 17.83 2.80 2.27
CA LYS A 182 18.22 3.55 1.06
C LYS A 182 17.25 4.72 0.75
N LEU A 183 16.89 5.51 1.76
CA LEU A 183 15.94 6.61 1.60
C LEU A 183 16.61 7.83 0.97
N VAL A 184 15.89 8.54 0.11
CA VAL A 184 16.34 9.78 -0.54
C VAL A 184 15.37 10.94 -0.29
N SER A 185 15.82 12.17 -0.48
CA SER A 185 14.94 13.35 -0.44
C SER A 185 13.79 13.16 -1.43
N GLY A 186 12.56 13.42 -0.99
CA GLY A 186 11.34 13.18 -1.76
C GLY A 186 10.64 11.86 -1.41
N ASP A 187 11.33 10.86 -0.84
CA ASP A 187 10.66 9.74 -0.17
C ASP A 187 9.86 10.28 1.02
N ALA A 188 8.89 9.52 1.51
CA ALA A 188 8.13 9.86 2.69
C ALA A 188 8.21 8.75 3.75
N VAL A 189 8.22 9.16 5.01
CA VAL A 189 8.17 8.29 6.18
C VAL A 189 6.88 8.54 6.93
N LEU A 190 6.28 7.45 7.39
CA LEU A 190 5.02 7.43 8.11
C LEU A 190 5.23 6.86 9.50
N PHE A 191 4.70 7.53 10.51
CA PHE A 191 4.58 6.97 11.85
C PHE A 191 3.11 6.84 12.20
N LEU A 192 2.76 5.69 12.76
CA LEU A 192 1.43 5.39 13.27
C LEU A 192 1.58 4.94 14.72
N ARG A 193 0.71 5.42 15.60
CA ARG A 193 0.59 4.91 16.96
C ARG A 193 -0.72 4.14 17.10
N GLY A 194 -0.62 2.85 17.45
CA GLY A 194 -1.78 2.05 17.81
C GLY A 194 -2.34 2.44 19.17
N GLU A 195 -3.57 2.00 19.46
CA GLU A 195 -4.25 2.25 20.74
C GLU A 195 -3.46 1.68 21.93
N ASN A 196 -2.77 0.56 21.72
CA ASN A 196 -1.85 -0.05 22.69
C ASN A 196 -0.55 0.74 22.92
N GLY A 197 -0.36 1.89 22.24
CA GLY A 197 0.83 2.71 22.29
C GLY A 197 1.99 2.23 21.40
N GLU A 198 1.82 1.12 20.68
CA GLU A 198 2.85 0.60 19.78
C GLU A 198 3.06 1.53 18.58
N LEU A 199 4.31 1.94 18.36
CA LEU A 199 4.69 2.72 17.21
C LEU A 199 4.99 1.81 16.02
N ARG A 200 4.49 2.21 14.86
CA ARG A 200 4.67 1.53 13.58
C ARG A 200 5.26 2.51 12.57
N LEU A 201 6.11 2.00 11.68
CA LEU A 201 6.94 2.77 10.77
C LEU A 201 6.72 2.33 9.32
N GLY A 202 6.32 3.27 8.46
CA GLY A 202 6.07 3.03 7.05
C GLY A 202 6.97 3.90 6.16
N ILE A 203 7.18 3.45 4.93
CA ILE A 203 7.91 4.18 3.90
C ILE A 203 7.03 4.28 2.65
N ARG A 204 7.06 5.44 1.99
CA ARG A 204 6.51 5.66 0.65
C ARG A 204 7.61 6.22 -0.22
N ARG A 205 7.95 5.51 -1.30
CA ARG A 205 8.94 5.99 -2.27
C ARG A 205 8.39 7.13 -3.13
N ALA A 206 9.27 8.08 -3.45
CA ALA A 206 9.00 9.08 -4.47
C ALA A 206 8.71 8.38 -5.81
N ALA A 207 7.69 8.86 -6.54
CA ALA A 207 7.48 8.40 -7.90
C ALA A 207 8.59 9.00 -8.79
N HIS A 208 9.47 8.17 -9.33
CA HIS A 208 10.38 8.62 -10.38
C HIS A 208 9.58 8.77 -11.69
N ILE A 209 9.24 10.00 -12.05
CA ILE A 209 8.76 10.31 -13.41
C ILE A 209 9.95 10.04 -14.34
N LYS A 210 9.89 8.93 -15.08
CA LYS A 210 10.87 8.59 -16.11
C LYS A 210 10.70 9.56 -17.29
N ASN A 211 11.55 10.59 -17.38
CA ASN A 211 11.80 11.24 -18.65
C ASN A 211 12.56 10.26 -19.55
N GLY A 212 12.05 10.05 -20.76
CA GLY A 212 12.46 8.99 -21.67
C GLY A 212 13.98 8.85 -21.82
N THR A 213 14.53 7.77 -21.30
CA THR A 213 15.68 7.04 -21.82
C THR A 213 15.72 5.71 -21.08
N SER A 214 15.83 4.65 -21.87
CA SER A 214 15.83 3.24 -21.50
C SER A 214 16.96 2.90 -20.52
N PHE A 215 16.65 3.03 -19.23
CA PHE A 215 17.31 2.26 -18.19
C PHE A 215 16.23 1.40 -17.55
N HIS A 216 16.33 0.09 -17.80
CA HIS A 216 15.52 -0.91 -17.13
C HIS A 216 15.60 -0.65 -15.63
N SER A 217 14.46 -0.28 -15.04
CA SER A 217 14.32 -0.32 -13.60
C SER A 217 14.72 -1.72 -13.18
N LEU A 218 15.63 -1.85 -12.23
CA LEU A 218 15.89 -3.10 -11.52
C LEU A 218 14.66 -3.57 -10.69
N CYS A 219 13.46 -3.08 -11.03
CA CYS A 219 12.15 -3.41 -10.50
C CYS A 219 11.16 -3.77 -11.64
N THR A 220 11.67 -4.08 -12.84
CA THR A 220 10.97 -4.91 -13.85
C THR A 220 11.53 -6.33 -13.84
N GLN A 221 12.01 -6.83 -12.70
CA GLN A 221 11.99 -8.27 -12.52
C GLN A 221 10.50 -8.58 -12.32
N PRO A 222 9.83 -9.26 -13.26
CA PRO A 222 8.56 -9.88 -12.92
C PRO A 222 8.90 -10.81 -11.77
N LEU A 223 8.56 -10.40 -10.55
CA LEU A 223 8.27 -11.40 -9.53
C LEU A 223 7.25 -12.29 -10.22
N ASN A 224 7.69 -13.50 -10.56
CA ASN A 224 7.02 -14.49 -11.39
C ASN A 224 5.73 -14.93 -10.67
N ARG A 225 4.73 -14.06 -10.64
CA ARG A 225 3.69 -14.06 -9.60
C ARG A 225 2.37 -14.65 -10.07
N SER A 226 2.11 -14.60 -11.36
CA SER A 226 1.14 -15.47 -12.04
C SER A 226 1.46 -15.42 -13.53
N ASN A 227 1.74 -16.57 -14.16
CA ASN A 227 1.79 -16.60 -15.61
C ASN A 227 0.38 -16.26 -16.12
N PHE A 228 0.25 -15.30 -17.03
CA PHE A 228 -1.06 -14.93 -17.58
C PHE A 228 -1.79 -16.16 -18.15
N ALA A 229 -1.05 -17.14 -18.68
CA ALA A 229 -1.58 -18.43 -19.11
C ALA A 229 -2.30 -19.21 -17.99
N ASP A 230 -1.79 -19.15 -16.74
CA ASP A 230 -2.44 -19.79 -15.59
C ASP A 230 -3.78 -19.13 -15.27
N VAL A 231 -3.84 -17.80 -15.43
CA VAL A 231 -5.08 -17.03 -15.25
C VAL A 231 -6.10 -17.41 -16.33
N VAL A 232 -5.68 -17.49 -17.60
CA VAL A 232 -6.54 -17.94 -18.70
C VAL A 232 -7.08 -19.34 -18.44
N HIS A 233 -6.21 -20.27 -18.04
CA HIS A 233 -6.58 -21.64 -17.73
C HIS A 233 -7.56 -21.70 -16.55
N ALA A 234 -7.32 -20.93 -15.48
CA ALA A 234 -8.22 -20.89 -14.32
C ALA A 234 -9.59 -20.31 -14.64
N ILE A 235 -9.66 -19.31 -15.54
CA ILE A 235 -10.94 -18.77 -16.04
C ILE A 235 -11.73 -19.86 -16.77
N SER A 236 -11.07 -20.59 -17.68
CA SER A 236 -11.68 -21.70 -18.42
C SER A 236 -12.17 -22.83 -17.49
N MET A 237 -11.36 -23.17 -16.49
CA MET A 237 -11.64 -24.23 -15.53
C MET A 237 -12.54 -23.80 -14.36
N LYS A 238 -12.96 -22.52 -14.30
CA LYS A 238 -13.70 -21.92 -13.18
C LYS A 238 -13.04 -22.18 -11.82
N SER A 239 -11.70 -22.15 -11.78
CA SER A 239 -10.91 -22.37 -10.58
C SER A 239 -10.36 -21.05 -10.03
N VAL A 240 -9.81 -21.11 -8.81
CA VAL A 240 -9.25 -19.93 -8.14
C VAL A 240 -7.96 -19.50 -8.85
N PHE A 241 -7.85 -18.21 -9.13
CA PHE A 241 -6.61 -17.59 -9.60
C PHE A 241 -6.25 -16.38 -8.73
N SER A 242 -4.99 -15.96 -8.74
CA SER A 242 -4.53 -14.80 -8.00
C SER A 242 -4.04 -13.71 -8.94
N ILE A 243 -4.36 -12.47 -8.61
CA ILE A 243 -3.82 -11.27 -9.25
C ILE A 243 -3.07 -10.45 -8.20
N TYR A 244 -2.11 -9.65 -8.66
CA TYR A 244 -1.26 -8.83 -7.78
C TYR A 244 -1.46 -7.37 -8.10
N TYR A 245 -2.01 -6.64 -7.13
CA TYR A 245 -2.30 -5.22 -7.25
C TYR A 245 -1.25 -4.40 -6.51
N ASN A 246 -0.52 -3.55 -7.24
CA ASN A 246 0.36 -2.56 -6.63
C ASN A 246 -0.30 -1.16 -6.70
N PRO A 247 -0.70 -0.56 -5.57
CA PRO A 247 -1.41 0.72 -5.54
C PRO A 247 -0.59 1.92 -6.03
N ARG A 248 0.74 1.77 -6.19
CA ARG A 248 1.64 2.87 -6.58
C ARG A 248 1.90 2.92 -8.09
N TYR A 249 1.60 1.86 -8.84
CA TYR A 249 1.76 1.83 -10.29
C TYR A 249 0.43 2.24 -10.96
N VAL A 250 0.32 3.53 -11.28
CA VAL A 250 -0.89 4.14 -11.86
C VAL A 250 -0.94 4.03 -13.38
N ALA A 251 0.03 3.36 -14.03
CA ALA A 251 0.09 3.31 -15.49
C ALA A 251 -1.02 2.46 -16.14
N ALA A 252 -1.62 1.52 -15.40
CA ALA A 252 -2.91 0.91 -15.69
C ALA A 252 -3.28 0.10 -14.44
N PRO A 253 -4.23 0.53 -13.59
CA PRO A 253 -4.69 -0.32 -12.50
C PRO A 253 -5.24 -1.61 -13.12
N ILE A 254 -4.95 -2.78 -12.54
CA ILE A 254 -5.79 -3.95 -12.77
C ILE A 254 -7.18 -3.50 -12.36
N ARG A 255 -8.04 -3.25 -13.36
CA ARG A 255 -9.39 -2.77 -13.12
C ARG A 255 -10.15 -3.94 -12.52
N CYS A 256 -10.22 -3.99 -11.20
CA CYS A 256 -11.15 -4.85 -10.49
C CYS A 256 -12.16 -3.94 -9.81
N PHE A 257 -13.31 -3.75 -10.45
CA PHE A 257 -14.42 -2.99 -9.85
C PHE A 257 -15.23 -3.94 -8.98
N THR A 258 -15.60 -3.52 -7.78
CA THR A 258 -16.61 -4.23 -6.99
C THR A 258 -17.96 -4.11 -7.68
N ALA A 259 -18.71 -5.21 -7.75
CA ALA A 259 -20.01 -5.25 -8.42
C ALA A 259 -21.04 -4.27 -7.82
N ASN A 260 -20.86 -3.89 -6.54
CA ASN A 260 -21.69 -2.89 -5.85
C ASN A 260 -21.25 -1.44 -6.10
N ILE A 261 -20.05 -1.21 -6.68
CA ILE A 261 -19.56 0.10 -7.11
C ILE A 261 -19.68 0.18 -8.64
N MET A 262 -20.88 -0.07 -9.17
CA MET A 262 -21.26 0.46 -10.49
C MET A 262 -21.56 1.96 -10.45
N GLY A 263 -21.44 2.61 -9.29
CA GLY A 263 -21.78 4.02 -9.09
C GLY A 263 -20.66 5.05 -9.19
N PHE A 264 -19.37 4.69 -9.33
CA PHE A 264 -18.30 5.69 -9.22
C PHE A 264 -17.09 5.59 -10.15
N LEU A 265 -17.15 4.84 -11.26
CA LEU A 265 -16.11 4.95 -12.30
C LEU A 265 -16.65 4.67 -13.70
N LEU A 266 -17.67 5.44 -14.06
CA LEU A 266 -18.01 5.72 -15.45
C LEU A 266 -17.56 7.15 -15.79
N GLU A 267 -16.25 7.39 -15.76
CA GLU A 267 -15.65 8.47 -16.55
C GLU A 267 -14.50 7.86 -17.34
N ILE A 268 -14.84 7.49 -18.57
CA ILE A 268 -14.11 7.63 -19.84
C ILE A 268 -14.97 6.86 -20.86
N LEU A 269 -15.98 7.57 -21.39
CA LEU A 269 -16.22 7.59 -22.84
C LEU A 269 -15.21 8.57 -23.44
#